data_AF-K8A168-F1
#
_entry.id   AF-K8A168-F1
#
_cell.length_a   1.000
_cell.length_b   1.000
_cell.length_c   1.000
_cell.angle_alpha   90.00
_cell.angle_beta   90.00
_cell.angle_gamma   90.00
#
_symmetry.space_group_name_H-M   'P 1'
#
loop_
_entity.id
_entity.type
_entity.pdbx_description
1 polymer ?
#
loop_
_entity_poly.entity_id
_entity_poly.type
_entity_poly.pdbx_seq_one_letter_code
_entity_poly.pdbx_strand_id
1 'polypeptide(L)'
;MTGEQLLNAWSDKADKEASLQAQIYLLGLFDATEGMGWCKSKTTMPSALREWTYGYFKKLPPERLKEKASVLMLDALKHAFPCRNNADK
;
A
#
# COMPACT_ATOMS: atom_id res chain seq x y z
N MET A 1 -1.13 9.78 9.67
CA MET A 1 -0.11 9.05 8.89
C MET A 1 -0.11 9.55 7.45
N THR A 2 0.87 10.37 7.09
CA THR A 2 1.15 10.75 5.70
C THR A 2 1.97 9.67 4.99
N GLY A 3 2.11 9.76 3.67
CA GLY A 3 2.99 8.86 2.90
C GLY A 3 4.44 8.92 3.37
N GLU A 4 4.95 10.11 3.67
CA GLU A 4 6.29 10.34 4.20
C GLU A 4 6.49 9.66 5.56
N GLN A 5 5.57 9.87 6.51
CA GLN A 5 5.64 9.26 7.83
C GLN A 5 5.63 7.73 7.74
N LEU A 6 4.77 7.18 6.88
CA LEU A 6 4.70 5.74 6.65
C LEU A 6 6.00 5.19 6.05
N LEU A 7 6.53 5.84 5.01
CA LEU A 7 7.74 5.41 4.33
C LEU A 7 8.96 5.46 5.24
N ASN A 8 9.07 6.50 6.06
CA ASN A 8 10.15 6.66 7.03
C ASN A 8 10.07 5.57 8.10
N ALA A 9 8.91 5.41 8.75
CA ALA A 9 8.70 4.39 9.78
C ALA A 9 8.96 2.98 9.26
N TRP A 10 8.56 2.68 8.02
CA TRP A 10 8.78 1.37 7.42
C TRP A 10 10.26 1.11 7.05
N SER A 11 10.98 2.15 6.62
CA SER A 11 12.38 2.04 6.20
C SER A 11 13.37 2.08 7.37
N ASP A 12 12.94 2.50 8.56
CA ASP A 12 13.79 2.59 9.73
C ASP A 12 14.15 1.19 10.25
N LYS A 13 15.45 0.87 10.22
CA LYS A 13 15.98 -0.41 10.72
C LYS A 13 16.34 -0.37 12.20
N ALA A 14 16.50 0.83 12.78
CA ALA A 14 16.80 1.01 14.19
C ALA A 14 15.50 0.95 15.01
N ASP A 15 14.43 1.56 14.51
CA ASP A 15 13.11 1.52 15.17
C ASP A 15 12.23 0.37 14.65
N LYS A 16 12.43 -0.81 15.25
CA LYS A 16 11.65 -2.02 14.93
C LYS A 16 10.17 -1.87 15.28
N GLU A 17 9.83 -1.08 16.29
CA GLU A 17 8.43 -0.87 16.69
C GLU A 17 7.71 -0.01 15.66
N ALA A 18 8.30 1.12 15.26
CA ALA A 18 7.75 1.96 14.20
C ALA A 18 7.62 1.19 12.87
N SER A 19 8.62 0.37 12.53
CA SER A 19 8.54 -0.49 11.35
C SER A 19 7.40 -1.49 11.45
N LEU A 20 7.20 -2.13 12.60
CA LEU A 20 6.07 -3.05 12.82
C LEU A 20 4.71 -2.32 12.75
N GLN A 21 4.60 -1.13 13.32
CA GLN A 21 3.36 -0.34 13.28
C GLN A 21 3.02 0.09 11.84
N ALA A 22 4.01 0.51 11.05
CA ALA A 22 3.83 0.84 9.63
C ALA A 22 3.32 -0.37 8.83
N GLN A 23 3.86 -1.55 9.14
CA GLN A 23 3.47 -2.81 8.54
C GLN A 23 2.03 -3.22 8.89
N ILE A 24 1.62 -3.05 10.15
CA ILE A 24 0.25 -3.30 10.61
C ILE A 24 -0.73 -2.30 9.97
N TYR A 25 -0.34 -1.01 9.90
CA TYR A 25 -1.12 0.01 9.22
C TYR A 25 -1.41 -0.35 7.76
N LEU A 26 -0.40 -0.81 7.03
CA LEU A 26 -0.56 -1.25 5.63
C LEU A 26 -1.47 -2.46 5.50
N LEU A 27 -1.34 -3.44 6.39
CA LEU A 27 -2.22 -4.61 6.40
C LEU A 27 -3.68 -4.18 6.59
N GLY A 28 -3.95 -3.37 7.61
CA GLY A 28 -5.30 -2.85 7.87
C GLY A 28 -5.85 -2.01 6.71
N LEU A 29 -4.97 -1.26 6.02
CA LEU A 29 -5.34 -0.52 4.82
C LEU A 29 -5.75 -1.46 3.68
N PHE A 30 -5.02 -2.55 3.45
CA PHE A 30 -5.40 -3.53 2.44
C PHE A 30 -6.75 -4.17 2.76
N ASP A 31 -6.91 -4.66 3.99
CA ASP A 31 -8.15 -5.33 4.41
C ASP A 31 -9.35 -4.37 4.34
N ALA A 32 -9.16 -3.10 4.73
CA ALA A 32 -10.23 -2.11 4.74
C ALA A 32 -10.59 -1.57 3.35
N THR A 33 -9.72 -1.73 2.35
CA THR A 33 -9.92 -1.13 1.02
C THR A 33 -10.06 -2.13 -0.11
N GLU A 34 -9.77 -3.41 0.11
CA GLU A 34 -10.03 -4.45 -0.87
C GLU A 34 -11.51 -4.43 -1.31
N GLY A 35 -11.75 -4.55 -2.62
CA GLY A 35 -13.07 -4.44 -3.22
C GLY A 35 -13.52 -3.00 -3.49
N MET A 36 -12.82 -1.98 -2.99
CA MET A 36 -13.09 -0.57 -3.30
C MET A 36 -12.48 -0.15 -4.65
N GLY A 37 -12.71 -0.93 -5.70
CA GLY A 37 -12.17 -0.70 -7.04
C GLY A 37 -10.79 -1.31 -7.31
N TRP A 38 -10.19 -1.96 -6.32
CA TRP A 38 -9.03 -2.84 -6.50
C TRP A 38 -9.28 -4.18 -5.81
N CYS A 39 -8.74 -5.25 -6.36
CA CYS A 39 -8.94 -6.61 -5.85
C CYS A 39 -7.62 -7.37 -5.83
N LYS A 40 -7.38 -8.14 -4.78
CA LYS A 40 -6.22 -9.03 -4.74
C LYS A 40 -6.46 -10.19 -5.71
N SER A 41 -5.50 -10.48 -6.59
CA SER A 41 -5.55 -11.72 -7.37
C SER A 41 -5.31 -12.92 -6.45
N LYS A 42 -5.96 -14.06 -6.73
CA LYS A 42 -5.70 -15.34 -6.03
C LYS A 42 -4.22 -15.75 -6.05
N THR A 43 -3.47 -15.26 -7.05
CA THR A 43 -2.04 -15.53 -7.23
C THR A 43 -1.12 -14.48 -6.59
N THR A 44 -1.64 -13.34 -6.13
CA THR A 44 -0.81 -12.29 -5.54
C THR A 44 -0.40 -12.68 -4.13
N MET A 45 0.87 -13.05 -3.98
CA MET A 45 1.45 -13.30 -2.66
C MET A 45 1.46 -12.01 -1.82
N PRO A 46 1.18 -12.09 -0.50
CA PRO A 46 1.24 -10.92 0.38
C PRO A 46 2.59 -10.17 0.33
N SER A 47 3.70 -10.90 0.19
CA SER A 47 5.05 -10.34 0.04
C SER A 47 5.18 -9.47 -1.21
N ALA A 48 4.65 -9.94 -2.35
CA ALA A 48 4.71 -9.19 -3.61
C ALA A 48 3.90 -7.89 -3.56
N LEU A 49 2.70 -7.92 -2.96
CA LEU A 49 1.88 -6.71 -2.78
C LEU A 49 2.61 -5.69 -1.91
N ARG A 50 3.25 -6.16 -0.86
CA ARG A 50 4.04 -5.34 0.05
C ARG A 50 5.28 -4.74 -0.64
N GLU A 51 6.06 -5.53 -1.36
CA GLU A 51 7.22 -5.03 -2.12
C GLU A 51 6.81 -3.98 -3.15
N TRP A 52 5.71 -4.22 -3.88
CA TRP A 52 5.14 -3.26 -4.81
C TRP A 52 4.76 -1.94 -4.11
N THR A 53 4.14 -2.04 -2.93
CA THR A 53 3.73 -0.89 -2.11
C THR A 53 4.93 -0.04 -1.71
N TYR A 54 5.99 -0.68 -1.21
CA TYR A 54 7.23 0.01 -0.86
C TYR A 54 7.83 0.74 -2.08
N GLY A 55 7.88 0.03 -3.22
CA GLY A 55 8.35 0.59 -4.49
C GLY A 55 7.52 1.79 -4.98
N TYR A 56 6.19 1.77 -4.77
CA TYR A 56 5.31 2.88 -5.10
C TYR A 56 5.63 4.13 -4.27
N PHE A 57 5.65 4.01 -2.93
CA PHE A 57 5.95 5.14 -2.06
C PHE A 57 7.34 5.73 -2.31
N LYS A 58 8.36 4.89 -2.57
CA LYS A 58 9.71 5.35 -2.87
C LYS A 58 9.82 6.19 -4.17
N LYS A 59 8.88 6.00 -5.11
CA LYS A 59 8.86 6.71 -6.40
C LYS A 59 7.99 7.96 -6.39
N LEU A 60 7.23 8.20 -5.33
CA LEU A 60 6.37 9.38 -5.25
C LEU A 60 7.20 10.67 -5.10
N PRO A 61 6.79 11.77 -5.75
CA PRO A 61 7.36 13.08 -5.49
C PRO A 61 7.19 13.48 -4.00
N PRO A 62 8.15 14.20 -3.41
CA PRO A 62 8.08 14.65 -2.00
C PRO A 62 6.78 15.39 -1.65
N GLU A 63 6.25 16.17 -2.58
CA GLU A 63 5.02 16.94 -2.44
C GLU A 63 3.81 16.03 -2.24
N ARG A 64 3.76 14.91 -2.99
CA ARG A 64 2.71 13.90 -2.86
C ARG A 64 2.84 13.09 -1.57
N LEU A 65 4.06 12.87 -1.08
CA LEU A 65 4.28 12.15 0.18
C LEU A 65 3.70 12.85 1.41
N LYS A 66 3.39 14.16 1.32
CA LYS A 66 2.68 14.92 2.35
C LYS A 66 1.20 14.56 2.45
N GLU A 67 0.63 13.94 1.43
CA GLU A 67 -0.76 13.49 1.43
C GLU A 67 -0.96 12.27 2.35
N LYS A 68 -2.22 11.94 2.66
CA LYS A 68 -2.56 10.77 3.48
C LYS A 68 -2.12 9.50 2.76
N ALA A 69 -1.39 8.62 3.48
CA ALA A 69 -0.92 7.36 2.92
C ALA A 69 -2.07 6.49 2.38
N SER A 70 -3.22 6.48 3.07
CA SER A 70 -4.41 5.74 2.64
C SER A 70 -4.97 6.19 1.29
N VAL A 71 -4.98 7.49 1.03
CA VAL A 71 -5.49 8.05 -0.24
C VAL A 71 -4.53 7.69 -1.37
N LEU A 72 -3.24 7.97 -1.18
CA LEU A 72 -2.18 7.65 -2.15
C LEU A 72 -2.19 6.18 -2.52
N MET A 73 -2.38 5.31 -1.52
CA MET A 73 -2.33 3.87 -1.71
C MET A 73 -3.58 3.32 -2.39
N LEU A 74 -4.78 3.77 -1.98
CA LEU A 74 -6.03 3.35 -2.61
C LEU A 74 -6.04 3.72 -4.10
N ASP A 75 -5.62 4.95 -4.43
CA ASP A 75 -5.54 5.38 -5.82
C ASP A 75 -4.56 4.51 -6.61
N ALA A 76 -3.38 4.23 -6.05
CA ALA A 76 -2.39 3.38 -6.70
C ALA A 76 -2.89 1.94 -6.92
N LEU A 77 -3.54 1.37 -5.90
CA LEU A 77 -4.07 0.01 -5.95
C LEU A 77 -5.15 -0.14 -7.02
N LYS A 78 -6.05 0.84 -7.17
CA LYS A 78 -7.08 0.85 -8.23
C LYS A 78 -6.46 0.80 -9.62
N HIS A 79 -5.33 1.47 -9.83
CA HIS A 79 -4.65 1.48 -11.13
C HIS A 79 -3.84 0.20 -11.38
N ALA A 80 -3.15 -0.32 -10.36
CA ALA A 80 -2.25 -1.46 -10.52
C ALA A 80 -2.93 -2.82 -10.39
N PHE A 81 -3.99 -2.91 -9.59
CA PHE A 81 -4.73 -4.14 -9.32
C PHE A 81 -6.24 -3.90 -9.47
N PRO A 82 -6.71 -3.41 -10.62
CA PRO A 82 -8.13 -3.15 -10.82
C PRO A 82 -8.92 -4.44 -10.61
N CYS A 83 -10.09 -4.33 -9.96
CA CYS A 83 -11.01 -5.46 -9.90
C CYS A 83 -11.41 -5.84 -11.33
N ARG A 84 -11.17 -7.10 -11.70
CA ARG A 84 -11.74 -7.64 -12.93
C ARG A 84 -13.20 -7.95 -12.63
N ASN A 85 -14.12 -7.27 -13.33
CA ASN A 85 -15.49 -7.77 -13.42
C ASN A 85 -15.41 -9.16 -14.04
N ASN A 86 -16.06 -10.16 -13.43
CA ASN A 86 -16.09 -11.52 -13.94
C ASN A 86 -16.59 -11.53 -15.41
N ALA A 87 -15.64 -11.52 -16.35
CA ALA A 87 -15.80 -11.88 -17.75
C ALA A 87 -14.78 -12.96 -18.14
N ASP A 88 -14.17 -13.63 -17.15
CA ASP A 88 -13.49 -14.90 -17.34
C ASP A 88 -14.16 -15.93 -16.44
N LYS A 89 -14.86 -16.81 -17.13
CA LYS A 89 -15.77 -17.88 -16.71
C LYS A 89 -15.05 -19.03 -16.02
#